data_AF-A0A382LD98-F1
#
_entry.id   AF-A0A382LD98-F1
#
_cell.length_a   1.000
_cell.length_b   1.000
_cell.length_c   1.000
_cell.angle_alpha   90.00
_cell.angle_beta   90.00
_cell.angle_gamma   90.00
#
_symmetry.space_group_name_H-M   'P 1'
#
loop_
_entity.id
_entity.type
_entity.pdbx_description
1 polymer ?
#
loop_
_entity_poly.entity_id
_entity_poly.type
_entity_poly.pdbx_seq_one_letter_code
_entity_poly.pdbx_strand_id
1 'polypeptide(L)' 'MPNPGKNESQKKYIARCMSSEEAKKSFPDTQQRAAFCFSKWKSKGNAKNDYMEAIREHLENKKKDKK' A
#
# COMPACT_ATOMS: atom_id res chain seq x y z
N MET A 1 -0.56 -4.46 12.41
CA MET A 1 0.13 -5.09 11.26
C MET A 1 0.99 -4.03 10.56
N PRO A 2 2.29 -4.24 10.34
CA PRO A 2 3.22 -3.15 10.02
C PRO A 2 2.93 -2.48 8.68
N ASN A 3 3.00 -1.15 8.69
CA ASN A 3 3.00 -0.34 7.48
C ASN A 3 4.43 -0.22 6.94
N PRO A 4 4.61 -0.22 5.61
CA PRO A 4 5.93 -0.13 5.02
C PRO A 4 6.55 1.27 5.20
N GLY A 5 7.77 1.32 5.74
CA GLY A 5 8.44 2.59 6.06
C GLY A 5 8.93 3.33 4.81
N LYS A 6 8.99 4.67 4.81
CA LYS A 6 9.34 5.49 3.64
C LYS A 6 10.66 5.07 2.97
N ASN A 7 11.73 4.92 3.75
CA ASN A 7 13.07 4.53 3.30
C ASN A 7 13.43 3.06 3.64
N GLU A 8 12.43 2.23 3.90
CA GLU A 8 12.64 0.79 4.12
C GLU A 8 12.87 0.10 2.77
N SER A 9 13.67 -0.96 2.74
CA SER A 9 13.76 -1.82 1.55
C SER A 9 12.63 -2.83 1.54
N GLN A 10 12.18 -3.24 0.35
CA GLN A 10 11.12 -4.25 0.21
C GLN A 10 11.42 -5.50 1.03
N LYS A 11 12.65 -6.03 0.92
CA LYS A 11 13.07 -7.23 1.65
C LYS A 11 12.96 -7.06 3.17
N LYS A 12 13.36 -5.90 3.70
CA LYS A 12 13.28 -5.59 5.15
C LYS A 12 11.83 -5.48 5.62
N TYR A 13 10.97 -4.85 4.83
CA TYR A 13 9.55 -4.79 5.11
C TYR A 13 8.89 -6.17 5.12
N ILE A 14 9.12 -6.97 4.07
CA ILE A 14 8.52 -8.30 3.95
C ILE A 14 8.94 -9.19 5.14
N ALA A 15 10.21 -9.17 5.53
CA ALA A 15 10.69 -9.92 6.70
C ALA A 15 9.97 -9.51 8.00
N ARG A 16 9.81 -8.20 8.24
CA ARG A 16 9.06 -7.67 9.40
C ARG A 16 7.57 -8.03 9.33
N CYS A 17 6.95 -7.91 8.16
CA CYS A 17 5.55 -8.21 7.94
C CYS A 17 5.24 -9.70 8.17
N MET A 18 6.08 -10.60 7.66
CA MET A 18 5.97 -12.05 7.87
C MET A 18 6.17 -12.46 9.33
N SER A 19 7.00 -11.72 10.07
CA SER A 19 7.32 -12.02 11.47
C SER A 19 6.36 -11.40 12.49
N SER A 20 5.53 -10.44 12.07
CA SER A 20 4.58 -9.72 12.91
C SER A 20 3.52 -10.66 13.48
N GLU A 21 3.30 -10.59 14.80
CA GLU A 21 2.28 -11.40 15.48
C GLU A 21 0.88 -11.14 14.95
N GLU A 22 0.57 -9.89 14.64
CA GLU A 22 -0.71 -9.50 14.06
C GLU A 22 -0.91 -10.13 12.67
N ALA A 23 0.13 -10.16 11.83
CA ALA A 23 0.08 -10.81 10.51
C ALA A 23 -0.04 -12.33 10.62
N LYS A 24 0.64 -12.94 11.61
CA LYS A 24 0.54 -14.38 11.90
C LYS A 24 -0.86 -14.76 12.39
N LYS A 25 -1.49 -13.90 13.21
CA LYS A 25 -2.85 -14.12 13.72
C LYS A 25 -3.91 -13.96 12.63
N SER A 26 -3.78 -12.94 11.77
CA SER A 26 -4.75 -12.70 10.69
C SER A 26 -4.58 -13.64 9.50
N PHE A 27 -3.33 -14.02 9.18
CA PHE A 27 -3.01 -14.92 8.09
C PHE A 27 -2.11 -16.03 8.62
N PRO A 28 -2.65 -17.10 9.24
CA PRO A 28 -1.85 -18.19 9.80
C PRO A 28 -1.04 -18.92 8.71
N ASP A 29 -1.65 -19.08 7.54
CA ASP A 29 -1.00 -19.64 6.37
C ASP A 29 0.13 -18.73 5.84
N THR A 30 1.24 -19.36 5.50
CA THR A 30 2.45 -18.66 5.07
C THR A 30 2.30 -18.04 3.69
N GLN A 31 1.58 -18.69 2.77
CA GLN A 31 1.39 -18.19 1.41
C GLN A 31 0.43 -16.99 1.41
N GLN A 32 -0.67 -17.06 2.15
CA GLN A 32 -1.60 -15.94 2.32
C GLN A 32 -0.94 -14.73 2.99
N ARG A 33 -0.15 -14.96 4.04
CA ARG A 33 0.60 -13.90 4.72
C ARG A 33 1.62 -13.25 3.80
N ALA A 34 2.34 -14.05 3.01
CA ALA A 34 3.26 -13.53 2.00
C ALA A 34 2.50 -12.67 0.98
N ALA A 35 1.41 -13.18 0.39
CA ALA A 35 0.59 -12.45 -0.57
C ALA A 35 0.10 -11.10 -0.03
N PHE A 36 -0.37 -11.08 1.22
CA PHE A 36 -0.77 -9.84 1.90
C PHE A 36 0.41 -8.86 2.04
N CYS A 37 1.55 -9.33 2.55
CA CYS A 37 2.73 -8.49 2.75
C CYS A 37 3.23 -7.90 1.42
N PHE A 38 3.28 -8.68 0.34
CA PHE A 38 3.66 -8.17 -0.98
C PHE A 38 2.63 -7.19 -1.56
N SER A 39 1.34 -7.48 -1.41
CA SER A 39 0.26 -6.58 -1.85
C SER A 39 0.34 -5.22 -1.13
N LYS A 40 0.52 -5.23 0.19
CA LYS A 40 0.63 -4.02 1.00
C LYS A 40 1.89 -3.21 0.67
N TRP A 41 3.01 -3.88 0.37
CA TRP A 41 4.20 -3.20 -0.14
C TRP A 41 3.95 -2.51 -1.48
N LYS A 42 3.31 -3.21 -2.44
CA LYS A 42 2.98 -2.66 -3.76
C LYS A 42 2.01 -1.47 -3.66
N SER A 43 1.08 -1.51 -2.71
CA SER A 43 0.14 -0.42 -2.44
C SER A 43 0.83 0.85 -1.90
N LYS A 44 1.97 0.73 -1.21
CA LYS A 44 2.77 1.90 -0.76
C LYS A 44 3.15 2.85 -1.91
N GLY A 45 3.40 2.31 -3.10
CA GLY A 45 3.76 3.09 -4.28
C GLY A 45 2.58 3.68 -5.06
N ASN A 46 1.37 3.13 -4.88
CA ASN A 46 0.20 3.48 -5.71
C ASN A 46 -0.85 4.29 -4.94
N ALA A 47 -1.12 4.01 -3.66
CA ALA A 47 -2.27 4.61 -2.97
C ALA A 47 -2.25 6.15 -2.87
N LYS A 48 -1.06 6.77 -2.77
CA LYS A 48 -0.95 8.24 -2.81
C LYS A 48 -1.01 8.79 -4.24
N ASN A 49 -0.49 8.07 -5.22
CA ASN A 49 -0.54 8.52 -6.61
C ASN A 49 -1.96 8.40 -7.15
N ASP A 50 -2.64 7.27 -6.92
CA ASP A 50 -4.02 7.03 -7.35
C ASP A 50 -4.99 8.08 -6.77
N TYR A 51 -4.87 8.40 -5.48
CA TYR A 51 -5.70 9.42 -4.83
C TYR A 51 -5.40 10.84 -5.35
N MET A 52 -4.12 11.17 -5.55
CA MET A 52 -3.73 12.49 -6.05
C MET A 52 -4.03 12.65 -7.55
N GLU A 53 -3.99 11.57 -8.32
CA GLU A 53 -4.39 11.50 -9.73
C GLU A 53 -5.90 11.70 -9.86
N ALA A 54 -6.71 11.00 -9.06
CA ALA A 54 -8.16 11.21 -9.00
C ALA A 54 -8.54 12.63 -8.59
N ILE A 55 -7.83 13.23 -7.62
CA ILE A 55 -8.03 14.64 -7.25
C ILE A 55 -7.65 15.57 -8.39
N ARG A 56 -6.53 15.32 -9.08
CA ARG A 56 -6.07 16.13 -10.20
C ARG A 56 -7.10 16.14 -11.34
N GLU A 57 -7.59 14.97 -11.71
CA GLU A 57 -8.63 14.82 -12.74
C GLU A 57 -9.91 15.58 -12.37
N HIS A 58 -10.37 15.45 -11.11
CA HIS A 58 -11.53 16.20 -10.62
C HIS A 58 -11.33 17.72 -10.72
N LEU A 59 -10.15 18.23 -10.34
CA LEU A 59 -9.83 19.65 -10.41
C LEU A 59 -9.73 20.17 -11.85
N GLU A 60 -9.23 19.35 -12.79
CA GLU A 60 -9.15 19.69 -14.21
C GLU A 60 -10.52 19.74 -14.88
N ASN A 61 -11.40 18.78 -14.56
CA ASN A 61 -12.78 18.78 -15.07
C ASN A 61 -13.57 19.98 -14.55
N LYS A 62 -13.46 20.30 -13.26
CA LYS A 62 -14.13 21.47 -12.65
C LYS A 62 -13.69 22.82 -13.23
N LYS A 63 -12.49 22.90 -13.83
CA LYS A 63 -12.01 24.08 -14.57
C LYS A 63 -12.64 24.17 -15.97
N LYS A 64 -12.93 23.04 -16.62
CA LYS A 64 -13.62 23.00 -17.92
C LYS A 64 -15.08 23.43 -17.79
N ASP A 65 -15.76 23.03 -16.72
CA ASP A 65 -17.16 23.41 -16.46
C ASP A 65 -17.37 24.91 -16.15
N LYS A 66 -16.29 25.64 -15.86
CA LYS A 66 -16.30 27.07 -15.53
C LYS A 66 -15.92 27.99 -16.71
N LYS A 67 -15.65 27.42 -17.89
CA LYS A 67 -15.27 28.14 -19.10
C LYS A 67 -16.34 28.01 -20.17
#